data_AF-K9P2N3-F1
#
_entry.id   AF-K9P2N3-F1
#
_cell.length_a   1.000
_cell.length_b   1.000
_cell.length_c   1.000
_cell.angle_alpha   90.00
_cell.angle_beta   90.00
_cell.angle_gamma   90.00
#
_symmetry.space_group_name_H-M   'P 1'
#
loop_
_entity.id
_entity.type
_entity.pdbx_description
1 polymer ?
#
loop_
_entity_poly.entity_id
_entity_poly.type
_entity_poly.pdbx_seq_one_letter_code
_entity_poly.pdbx_strand_id
1 'polypeptide(L)'
;EGLWMNCVVQSTGQMQCKIYDSMLALSQDLQASRAMSVVSIILAILGVLISIMGAKCTNCIEDEASKAKVMIVSGVMFIIAGILELIPVAWVANQTILVF
;
A
#
# COMPACT_ATOMS: atom_id res chain seq x y z
N GLU A 1 -16.79 -5.27 -4.66
CA GLU A 1 -16.25 -5.66 -3.34
C GLU A 1 -15.01 -4.82 -3.06
N GLY A 2 -14.75 -4.42 -1.82
CA GLY A 2 -13.56 -3.64 -1.45
C GLY A 2 -12.54 -4.48 -0.68
N LEU A 3 -11.31 -3.94 -0.52
CA LEU A 3 -10.23 -4.62 0.18
C LEU A 3 -10.53 -4.82 1.69
N TRP A 4 -11.18 -3.85 2.34
CA TRP A 4 -11.46 -3.83 3.79
C TRP A 4 -12.94 -3.88 4.15
N MET A 5 -13.83 -3.61 3.19
CA MET A 5 -15.28 -3.63 3.37
C MET A 5 -15.95 -4.16 2.11
N ASN A 6 -17.13 -4.76 2.27
CA ASN A 6 -18.00 -5.08 1.15
C ASN A 6 -19.29 -4.26 1.24
N CYS A 7 -19.72 -3.70 0.12
CA CYS A 7 -20.97 -2.96 0.04
C CYS A 7 -21.88 -3.66 -0.96
N VAL A 8 -23.08 -4.02 -0.50
CA VAL A 8 -24.12 -4.65 -1.31
C VAL A 8 -25.34 -3.74 -1.34
N VAL A 9 -25.97 -3.64 -2.51
CA VAL A 9 -27.26 -2.95 -2.65
C VAL A 9 -28.36 -4.00 -2.54
N GLN A 10 -29.25 -3.86 -1.56
CA GLN A 10 -30.39 -4.75 -1.42
C GLN A 10 -31.52 -4.32 -2.36
N SER A 11 -32.41 -5.25 -2.74
CA SER A 11 -33.55 -5.00 -3.62
C SER A 11 -34.53 -3.93 -3.10
N THR A 12 -34.46 -3.58 -1.81
CA THR A 12 -35.19 -2.47 -1.18
C THR A 12 -34.56 -1.09 -1.43
N GLY A 13 -33.46 -1.02 -2.19
CA GLY A 13 -32.71 0.21 -2.49
C GLY A 13 -31.76 0.66 -1.38
N GLN A 14 -31.67 -0.09 -0.28
CA GLN A 14 -30.76 0.22 0.83
C GLN A 14 -29.34 -0.28 0.49
N MET A 15 -28.35 0.61 0.59
CA MET A 15 -26.92 0.25 0.52
C MET A 15 -26.45 -0.16 1.91
N GLN A 16 -26.01 -1.40 2.06
CA GLN A 16 -25.40 -1.89 3.30
C GLN A 16 -23.93 -2.20 3.06
N CYS A 17 -23.06 -1.46 3.74
CA CYS A 17 -21.62 -1.73 3.80
C CYS A 17 -21.30 -2.48 5.08
N LYS A 18 -20.68 -3.65 4.94
CA LYS A 18 -20.23 -4.48 6.06
C LYS A 18 -18.71 -4.62 6.01
N ILE A 19 -18.05 -4.30 7.12
CA ILE A 19 -16.62 -4.57 7.32
C ILE A 19 -16.45 -6.09 7.48
N TYR A 20 -15.38 -6.66 6.93
CA TYR A 20 -15.13 -8.09 7.10
C TYR A 20 -14.80 -8.39 8.57
N ASP A 21 -15.74 -9.05 9.27
CA ASP A 21 -15.66 -9.33 10.72
C ASP A 21 -14.55 -10.32 11.11
N SER A 22 -13.98 -11.08 10.17
CA SER A 22 -12.98 -12.10 10.49
C SER A 22 -12.03 -12.37 9.33
N MET A 23 -10.72 -12.36 9.61
CA MET A 23 -9.65 -12.76 8.66
C MET A 23 -9.78 -14.22 8.22
N LEU A 24 -10.42 -15.08 9.03
CA LEU A 24 -10.51 -16.53 8.82
C LEU A 24 -11.58 -16.96 7.78
N ALA A 25 -12.51 -16.08 7.44
CA ALA A 25 -13.54 -16.32 6.43
C ALA A 25 -13.23 -15.65 5.08
N LEU A 26 -12.04 -15.03 4.97
CA LEU A 26 -11.61 -14.28 3.81
C LEU A 26 -10.71 -15.16 2.93
N SER A 27 -10.84 -15.06 1.61
CA SER A 27 -9.98 -15.81 0.69
C SER A 27 -8.49 -15.48 0.90
N GLN A 28 -7.64 -16.49 0.78
CA GLN A 28 -6.20 -16.37 1.04
C GLN A 28 -5.54 -15.28 0.17
N ASP A 29 -6.06 -15.07 -1.04
CA ASP A 29 -5.62 -14.01 -1.97
C ASP A 29 -5.91 -12.60 -1.44
N LEU A 30 -7.06 -12.39 -0.79
CA LEU A 30 -7.40 -11.08 -0.22
C LEU A 30 -6.58 -10.79 1.03
N GLN A 31 -6.24 -11.82 1.81
CA GLN A 31 -5.33 -11.68 2.95
C GLN A 31 -3.91 -11.33 2.50
N ALA A 32 -3.41 -11.99 1.45
CA ALA A 32 -2.11 -11.68 0.86
C ALA A 32 -2.07 -10.25 0.30
N SER A 33 -3.11 -9.84 -0.43
CA SER A 33 -3.26 -8.48 -0.94
C SER A 33 -3.22 -7.42 0.18
N ARG A 34 -3.97 -7.64 1.28
CA ARG A 34 -3.91 -6.77 2.47
C ARG A 34 -2.50 -6.69 3.07
N ALA A 35 -1.81 -7.82 3.21
CA ALA A 35 -0.47 -7.85 3.77
C ALA A 35 0.51 -7.07 2.89
N MET A 36 0.45 -7.25 1.57
CA MET A 36 1.27 -6.50 0.60
C MET A 36 1.01 -5.00 0.68
N SER A 37 -0.26 -4.58 0.69
CA SER A 37 -0.62 -3.16 0.83
C SER A 37 -0.14 -2.55 2.15
N VAL A 38 -0.29 -3.27 3.27
CA VAL A 38 0.19 -2.77 4.57
C VAL A 38 1.72 -2.63 4.59
N VAL A 39 2.45 -3.61 4.05
CA VAL A 39 3.92 -3.55 3.98
C VAL A 39 4.39 -2.42 3.06
N SER A 40 3.74 -2.24 1.91
CA SER A 40 3.97 -1.12 0.98
C SER A 40 3.79 0.23 1.68
N ILE A 41 2.69 0.42 2.42
CA ILE A 41 2.43 1.65 3.18
C ILE A 41 3.53 1.91 4.22
N ILE A 42 3.95 0.89 4.97
CA ILE A 42 5.03 1.02 5.96
C ILE A 42 6.34 1.44 5.29
N LEU A 43 6.70 0.79 4.18
CA LEU A 43 7.91 1.15 3.40
C LEU A 43 7.84 2.57 2.86
N ALA A 44 6.69 3.02 2.37
CA ALA A 44 6.49 4.38 1.91
C ALA A 44 6.64 5.39 3.04
N ILE A 45 6.05 5.14 4.23
CA ILE A 45 6.21 6.00 5.40
C ILE A 45 7.68 6.11 5.82
N LEU A 46 8.39 4.98 5.87
CA LEU A 46 9.83 4.97 6.16
C LEU A 46 10.61 5.77 5.10
N GLY A 47 10.29 5.61 3.82
CA GLY A 47 10.86 6.40 2.73
C GLY A 47 10.63 7.90 2.88
N VAL A 48 9.44 8.33 3.35
CA VAL A 48 9.14 9.74 3.65
C VAL A 48 10.02 10.24 4.80
N LEU A 49 10.11 9.48 5.90
CA LEU A 49 10.93 9.86 7.06
C LEU A 49 12.41 10.01 6.69
N ILE A 50 12.95 9.07 5.91
CA ILE A 50 14.33 9.10 5.42
C ILE A 50 14.55 10.30 4.48
N SER A 51 13.57 10.59 3.61
CA SER A 51 13.62 11.77 2.73
C SER A 51 13.64 13.09 3.51
N ILE A 52 12.88 13.19 4.61
CA ILE A 52 12.89 14.37 5.49
C ILE A 52 14.27 14.55 6.14
N MET A 53 14.92 13.45 6.56
CA MET A 53 16.28 13.49 7.13
C MET A 53 17.34 13.88 6.09
N GLY A 54 17.14 13.53 4.82
CA GLY A 54 18.03 13.87 3.70
C GLY A 54 17.80 15.27 3.11
N ALA A 55 16.71 15.95 3.49
CA ALA A 55 16.36 17.26 2.96
C ALA A 55 17.38 18.33 3.37
N LYS A 56 17.67 19.29 2.47
CA LYS A 56 18.61 20.38 2.74
C LYS A 56 18.20 21.25 3.94
N CYS A 57 16.90 21.36 4.21
CA CYS A 57 16.33 22.12 5.32
C CYS A 57 16.50 21.43 6.69
N THR A 58 16.89 20.16 6.73
CA THR A 58 17.02 19.37 7.96
C THR A 58 18.50 19.15 8.26
N ASN A 59 18.99 19.63 9.42
CA ASN A 59 20.40 19.50 9.81
C ASN A 59 20.71 18.21 10.60
N CYS A 60 20.02 17.11 10.29
CA CYS A 60 20.30 15.80 10.92
C CYS A 60 21.62 15.18 10.42
N ILE A 61 22.09 15.60 9.25
CA ILE A 61 23.31 15.12 8.59
C ILE A 61 24.06 16.37 8.13
N GLU A 62 25.33 16.56 8.51
CA GLU A 62 26.12 17.71 8.07
C GLU A 62 26.82 17.46 6.73
N ASP A 63 27.15 16.20 6.43
CA ASP A 63 27.85 15.81 5.21
C ASP A 63 26.93 15.75 3.98
N GLU A 64 27.24 16.55 2.95
CA GLU A 64 26.42 16.66 1.73
C GLU A 64 26.42 15.37 0.90
N ALA A 65 27.53 14.63 0.88
CA ALA A 65 27.60 13.33 0.20
C ALA A 65 26.69 12.28 0.87
N SER A 66 26.61 12.30 2.20
CA SER A 66 25.71 11.45 2.98
C SER A 66 24.24 11.84 2.75
N LYS A 67 23.90 13.13 2.64
CA LYS A 67 22.55 13.57 2.25
C LYS A 67 22.15 13.02 0.87
N ALA A 68 23.04 13.09 -0.11
CA ALA A 68 22.78 12.55 -1.44
C ALA A 68 22.51 11.03 -1.41
N LYS A 69 23.31 10.27 -0.66
CA LYS A 69 23.09 8.82 -0.48
C LYS A 69 21.75 8.51 0.19
N VAL A 70 21.38 9.26 1.23
CA VAL A 70 20.10 9.10 1.94
C VAL A 70 18.91 9.36 1.02
N MET A 71 18.99 10.39 0.17
CA MET A 71 17.94 10.67 -0.82
C MET A 71 17.86 9.60 -1.91
N ILE A 72 18.98 9.01 -2.32
CA ILE A 72 18.97 7.88 -3.26
C ILE A 72 18.31 6.66 -2.62
N VAL A 73 18.65 6.34 -1.37
CA VAL A 73 18.06 5.22 -0.62
C VAL A 73 16.55 5.42 -0.46
N SER A 74 16.09 6.62 -0.11
CA SER A 74 14.66 6.89 0.02
C SER A 74 13.92 6.72 -1.32
N GLY A 75 14.50 7.18 -2.42
CA GLY A 75 13.96 6.96 -3.76
C GLY A 75 13.81 5.47 -4.11
N VAL A 76 14.84 4.66 -3.83
CA VAL A 76 14.78 3.20 -4.04
C VAL A 76 13.68 2.56 -3.19
N MET A 77 13.52 2.97 -1.92
CA MET A 77 12.45 2.47 -1.06
C MET A 77 11.06 2.80 -1.60
N PHE A 78 10.85 4.01 -2.14
CA PHE A 78 9.59 4.37 -2.79
C PHE A 78 9.30 3.55 -4.04
N ILE A 79 10.32 3.27 -4.86
CA ILE A 79 10.15 2.42 -6.05
C ILE A 79 9.73 1.01 -5.62
N ILE A 80 10.39 0.44 -4.61
CA ILE A 80 10.05 -0.89 -4.08
C ILE A 80 8.61 -0.89 -3.52
N ALA A 81 8.24 0.11 -2.71
CA ALA A 81 6.87 0.24 -2.19
C ALA A 81 5.83 0.31 -3.31
N GLY A 82 6.07 1.12 -4.34
CA GLY A 82 5.18 1.24 -5.49
C GLY A 82 5.02 -0.07 -6.27
N ILE A 83 6.10 -0.83 -6.47
CA ILE A 83 6.04 -2.15 -7.11
C ILE A 83 5.25 -3.14 -6.24
N LEU A 84 5.46 -3.13 -4.93
CA LEU A 84 4.73 -3.99 -3.99
C LEU A 84 3.22 -3.71 -3.99
N GLU A 85 2.79 -2.46 -4.18
CA GLU A 85 1.37 -2.10 -4.32
C GLU A 85 0.80 -2.45 -5.70
N LEU A 86 1.60 -2.34 -6.76
CA LEU A 86 1.14 -2.60 -8.12
C LEU A 86 0.75 -4.07 -8.32
N ILE A 87 1.46 -5.00 -7.70
CA ILE A 87 1.21 -6.44 -7.82
C ILE A 87 -0.22 -6.84 -7.38
N PRO A 88 -0.67 -6.55 -6.13
CA PRO A 88 -2.01 -6.92 -5.69
C PRO A 88 -3.11 -6.21 -6.48
N VAL A 89 -2.89 -4.95 -6.88
CA VAL A 89 -3.85 -4.19 -7.70
C VAL A 89 -4.00 -4.83 -9.08
N ALA A 90 -2.89 -5.15 -9.75
CA ALA A 90 -2.91 -5.80 -11.06
C ALA A 90 -3.54 -7.20 -11.00
N TRP A 91 -3.28 -7.95 -9.92
CA TRP A 91 -3.88 -9.26 -9.72
C TRP A 91 -5.40 -9.20 -9.60
N VAL A 92 -5.92 -8.32 -8.72
CA VAL A 92 -7.37 -8.15 -8.52
C VAL A 92 -8.05 -7.67 -9.80
N ALA A 93 -7.42 -6.74 -10.54
CA ALA A 93 -7.92 -6.30 -11.83
C ALA A 93 -8.00 -7.44 -12.85
N ASN A 94 -6.96 -8.26 -12.96
CA ASN A 94 -6.93 -9.40 -13.87
C ASN A 94 -7.99 -10.46 -13.53
N GLN A 95 -8.16 -10.79 -12.24
CA GLN A 95 -9.22 -11.71 -11.80
C GLN A 95 -10.62 -11.17 -12.14
N THR A 96 -10.85 -9.86 -12.00
CA THR A 96 -12.14 -9.25 -12.35
C THR A 96 -12.43 -9.37 -13.84
N ILE A 97 -11.43 -9.17 -14.69
CA ILE A 97 -11.59 -9.29 -16.16
C ILE A 97 -11.89 -10.73 -16.56
N LEU A 98 -11.26 -11.73 -15.94
CA LEU A 98 -11.44 -13.15 -16.28
C LEU A 98 -12.76 -13.73 -15.77
N VAL A 99 -13.38 -13.11 -14.76
CA VAL A 99 -14.64 -13.54 -14.16
C VAL A 99 -15.86 -12.94 -14.89
N PHE A 100 -15.67 -11.86 -15.66
CA PHE A 100 -16.67 -11.30 -16.58
C PHE A 100 -16.61 -11.96 -17.96
#